data_AF-A0A0F2PYM2-F1
#
_entry.id   AF-A0A0F2PYM2-F1
#
_cell.length_a   1.000
_cell.length_b   1.000
_cell.length_c   1.000
_cell.angle_alpha   90.00
_cell.angle_beta   90.00
_cell.angle_gamma   90.00
#
_symmetry.space_group_name_H-M   'P 1'
#
loop_
_entity.id
_entity.type
_entity.pdbx_description
1 polymer ?
#
loop_
_entity_poly.entity_id
_entity_poly.type
_entity_poly.pdbx_seq_one_letter_code
_entity_poly.pdbx_strand_id
1 'polypeptide(L)' 'MERTEQLITRVETACVKDNQVLSLSVNRQDVERCARVIREYGLLTPPVVGDFPDGTRMVLSGECEFLALREMG' A
#
# COMPACT_ATOMS: atom_id res chain seq x y z
N MET A 1 7.18 23.17 9.41
CA MET A 1 6.60 22.01 8.70
C MET A 1 5.30 22.48 8.07
N GLU A 2 5.31 22.74 6.77
CA GLU A 2 4.06 22.84 6.03
C GLU A 2 3.34 21.50 6.12
N ARG A 3 2.11 21.50 6.61
CA ARG A 3 1.24 20.31 6.57
C ARG A 3 0.73 20.21 5.14
N THR A 4 1.43 19.43 4.32
CA THR A 4 0.93 19.09 2.99
C THR A 4 -0.25 18.13 3.18
N GLU A 5 -1.47 18.62 3.03
CA GLU A 5 -2.66 17.76 2.87
C GLU A 5 -2.58 17.09 1.50
N GLN A 6 -1.86 15.96 1.40
CA GLN A 6 -1.84 15.18 0.16
C GLN A 6 -3.17 14.43 0.00
N LEU A 7 -3.94 14.84 -1.02
CA LEU A 7 -5.31 14.42 -1.33
C LEU A 7 -5.45 13.00 -1.93
N ILE A 8 -4.46 12.12 -1.77
CA ILE A 8 -4.27 10.85 -2.51
C ILE A 8 -3.58 11.08 -3.85
N THR A 9 -2.45 10.39 -4.03
CA THR A 9 -1.60 10.46 -5.23
C THR A 9 -1.42 9.08 -5.81
N ARG A 10 -1.38 8.98 -7.15
CA ARG A 10 -1.07 7.72 -7.83
C ARG A 10 0.44 7.49 -7.78
N VAL A 11 0.84 6.30 -7.32
CA VAL A 11 2.24 5.88 -7.20
C VAL A 11 2.38 4.48 -7.79
N GLU A 12 3.48 4.21 -8.48
CA GLU A 12 3.82 2.87 -8.94
C GLU A 12 4.24 1.99 -7.75
N THR A 13 3.63 0.81 -7.63
CA THR A 13 3.90 -0.13 -6.53
C THR A 13 5.37 -0.58 -6.51
N ALA A 14 6.01 -0.67 -7.67
CA ALA A 14 7.43 -1.02 -7.82
C ALA A 14 8.39 -0.03 -7.12
N CYS A 15 7.96 1.22 -6.89
CA CYS A 15 8.76 2.24 -6.22
C CYS A 15 8.55 2.28 -4.70
N VAL A 16 7.66 1.46 -4.15
CA VAL A 16 7.30 1.44 -2.73
C VAL A 16 7.77 0.14 -2.10
N LYS A 17 8.46 0.23 -0.96
CA LYS A 17 8.88 -0.92 -0.18
C LYS A 17 7.75 -1.38 0.74
N ASP A 18 7.64 -2.70 0.90
CA ASP A 18 6.86 -3.31 1.97
C ASP A 18 7.43 -2.96 3.34
N ASN A 19 6.56 -2.92 4.33
CA ASN A 19 6.97 -2.79 5.72
C ASN A 19 7.14 -4.18 6.31
N GLN A 20 8.39 -4.58 6.54
CA GLN A 20 8.72 -5.92 7.05
C GLN A 20 8.04 -6.25 8.38
N VAL A 21 7.67 -5.26 9.20
CA VAL A 21 6.98 -5.51 10.46
C VAL A 21 5.50 -5.74 10.24
N LEU A 22 4.85 -4.94 9.39
CA LEU A 22 3.43 -5.10 9.06
C LEU A 22 3.18 -6.38 8.28
N SER A 23 4.09 -6.75 7.37
CA SER A 23 3.95 -7.93 6.52
C SER A 23 3.95 -9.24 7.32
N LEU A 24 4.54 -9.27 8.53
CA LEU A 24 4.48 -10.44 9.42
C LEU A 24 3.06 -10.78 9.89
N SER A 25 2.17 -9.79 9.94
CA SER A 25 0.78 -9.97 10.34
C SER A 25 -0.15 -10.27 9.16
N VAL A 26 0.35 -10.19 7.93
CA VAL A 26 -0.46 -10.42 6.73
C VAL A 26 -0.37 -11.88 6.33
N ASN A 27 -1.53 -12.52 6.17
CA ASN A 27 -1.60 -13.87 5.61
C ASN A 27 -2.07 -13.84 4.15
N ARG A 28 -1.91 -14.98 3.46
CA ARG A 28 -2.28 -15.14 2.05
C ARG A 28 -3.77 -14.90 1.79
N GLN A 29 -4.64 -15.34 2.70
CA GLN A 29 -6.09 -15.19 2.53
C GLN A 29 -6.53 -13.73 2.59
N ASP A 30 -5.88 -12.91 3.43
CA ASP A 30 -6.15 -11.48 3.52
C ASP A 30 -5.79 -10.77 2.20
N VAL A 31 -4.63 -11.11 1.62
CA VAL A 31 -4.19 -10.56 0.33
C VAL A 31 -5.17 -10.94 -0.79
N GLU A 32 -5.56 -12.22 -0.86
CA GLU A 32 -6.52 -12.70 -1.86
C GLU A 32 -7.90 -12.04 -1.73
N ARG A 33 -8.35 -11.85 -0.48
CA ARG A 33 -9.59 -11.12 -0.20
C ARG A 33 -9.51 -9.68 -0.67
N CYS A 34 -8.44 -8.95 -0.35
CA CYS A 34 -8.24 -7.59 -0.83
C CYS A 34 -8.17 -7.54 -2.36
N ALA A 35 -7.44 -8.45 -3.00
CA ALA A 35 -7.34 -8.52 -4.46
C ALA A 35 -8.70 -8.78 -5.14
N ARG A 36 -9.60 -9.57 -4.52
CA ARG A 36 -10.97 -9.75 -5.02
C ARG A 36 -11.79 -8.46 -4.93
N VAL A 37 -11.79 -7.81 -3.76
CA VAL A 37 -12.51 -6.55 -3.54
C VAL A 37 -12.01 -5.46 -4.49
N ILE A 38 -10.69 -5.33 -4.65
CA ILE A 38 -10.08 -4.32 -5.53
C ILE A 38 -10.47 -4.55 -6.99
N ARG A 39 -10.53 -5.80 -7.47
CA ARG A 39 -10.95 -6.09 -8.85
C ARG A 39 -12.42 -5.74 -9.10
N GLU A 40 -13.28 -5.95 -8.12
CA GLU A 40 -14.73 -5.77 -8.27
C GLU A 40 -15.15 -4.31 -8.08
N TYR A 41 -14.54 -3.61 -7.12
CA TYR A 41 -14.97 -2.29 -6.67
C TYR A 41 -13.90 -1.19 -6.82
N GLY A 42 -12.69 -1.55 -7.27
CA GLY A 42 -11.53 -0.66 -7.20
C GLY A 42 -10.94 -0.55 -5.78
N LEU A 43 -9.91 0.27 -5.64
CA LEU A 43 -9.25 0.52 -4.36
C LEU A 43 -10.10 1.47 -3.50
N LEU A 44 -10.81 0.91 -2.51
CA LEU A 44 -11.73 1.68 -1.66
C LEU A 44 -11.00 2.53 -0.60
N THR A 45 -9.89 2.02 -0.07
CA THR A 45 -9.05 2.69 0.92
C THR A 45 -7.60 2.58 0.50
N PRO A 46 -6.96 3.69 0.06
CA PRO A 46 -5.58 3.62 -0.40
C PRO A 46 -4.61 3.32 0.74
N PRO A 47 -3.55 2.53 0.50
CA PRO A 47 -2.45 2.36 1.44
C PRO A 47 -1.81 3.71 1.77
N VAL A 48 -1.34 3.86 3.01
CA VAL A 48 -0.57 5.03 3.42
C VAL A 48 0.89 4.76 3.12
N VAL A 49 1.52 5.64 2.34
CA VAL A 49 2.95 5.56 2.01
C VAL A 49 3.68 6.73 2.68
N GLY A 50 4.78 6.43 3.35
CA GLY A 50 5.70 7.43 3.88
C GLY A 50 6.86 7.67 2.92
N ASP A 51 7.16 8.94 2.66
CA ASP A 51 8.41 9.37 2.03
C ASP A 51 9.45 9.65 3.12
N PHE A 52 10.58 8.94 3.08
CA PHE A 52 11.68 9.11 4.02
C PHE A 52 12.78 10.03 3.45
N PRO A 53 13.59 10.70 4.30
CA PRO A 53 14.61 11.65 3.83
C PRO A 53 15.70 11.05 2.93
N ASP A 54 15.91 9.74 2.99
CA ASP A 54 16.85 8.99 2.15
C ASP A 54 16.27 8.66 0.75
N GLY A 55 15.04 9.10 0.46
CA GLY A 55 14.32 8.79 -0.78
C GLY A 55 13.60 7.45 -0.74
N THR A 56 13.68 6.69 0.36
CA THR A 56 12.89 5.46 0.50
C THR A 56 11.41 5.82 0.60
N ARG A 57 10.58 5.15 -0.20
CA ARG A 57 9.13 5.09 0.00
C ARG A 57 8.76 3.77 0.61
N MET A 58 7.97 3.79 1.68
CA MET A 58 7.56 2.56 2.36
C MET A 58 6.10 2.64 2.80
N VAL A 59 5.42 1.50 2.78
CA VAL A 59 4.07 1.38 3.32
C VAL A 59 4.09 1.61 4.84
N LEU A 60 3.16 2.43 5.32
CA LEU A 60 2.94 2.69 6.75
C LEU A 60 1.60 2.12 7.24
N SER A 61 0.66 1.87 6.34
CA SER A 61 -0.64 1.25 6.62
C SER A 61 -1.27 0.71 5.34
N GLY A 62 -2.13 -0.30 5.45
CA GLY A 62 -2.78 -0.95 4.30
C GLY A 62 -1.88 -1.96 3.58
N GLU A 63 -1.09 -2.73 4.34
CA GLU A 63 -0.15 -3.72 3.78
C GLU A 63 -0.87 -4.79 2.96
N CYS A 64 -2.07 -5.25 3.37
CA CYS A 64 -2.85 -6.22 2.59
C CYS A 64 -3.26 -5.67 1.21
N GLU A 65 -3.76 -4.44 1.16
CA GLU A 65 -4.11 -3.74 -0.07
C GLU A 65 -2.88 -3.52 -0.94
N PHE A 66 -1.77 -3.08 -0.33
CA PHE A 66 -0.51 -2.87 -1.06
C PHE A 66 0.01 -4.16 -1.69
N LEU A 67 0.05 -5.26 -0.94
CA LEU A 67 0.48 -6.56 -1.44
C LEU A 67 -0.44 -7.07 -2.55
N ALA A 68 -1.75 -6.91 -2.39
CA ALA A 68 -2.73 -7.26 -3.43
C ALA A 68 -2.49 -6.47 -4.72
N LEU A 69 -2.31 -5.15 -4.63
CA LEU A 69 -1.99 -4.29 -5.78
C LEU A 69 -0.68 -4.71 -6.45
N ARG A 70 0.35 -5.02 -5.66
CA ARG A 70 1.66 -5.45 -6.17
C ARG A 70 1.58 -6.78 -6.93
N GLU A 71 0.74 -7.71 -6.48
CA GLU A 71 0.51 -8.98 -7.16
C GLU A 71 -0.38 -8.87 -8.41
N MET A 72 -1.21 -7.83 -8.49
CA MET A 72 -2.13 -7.61 -9.61
C MET A 72 -1.44 -7.02 -10.85
N GLY A 73 -0.27 -6.38 -10.69
CA GLY A 73 0.42 -5.61 -11.73
C GLY A 73 -0.21 -4.25 -12.00
#